data_AF-A0A934LQ18-F1
#
_entry.id   AF-A0A934LQ18-F1
#
_cell.length_a   1.000
_cell.length_b   1.000
_cell.length_c   1.000
_cell.angle_alpha   90.00
_cell.angle_beta   90.00
_cell.angle_gamma   90.00
#
_symmetry.space_group_name_H-M   'P 1'
#
loop_
_entity.id
_entity.type
_entity.pdbx_description
1 polymer ?
#
loop_
_entity_poly.entity_id
_entity_poly.type
_entity_poly.pdbx_seq_one_letter_code
_entity_poly.pdbx_strand_id
1 'polypeptide(L)'
;MNEETKKQINARYERELNKGEFFWPDSIFKDAVVSLGIFILLILLATFVGVAGEPKADPSDTSYLPRPEWYFLFLFKFLALYGQIPVVGKIEWLATVLVPSIAIGLLLFIPFVDKKQDRFYAKRALPLGIMFTMVVDIVILTLISDVPTVAADDATLFVKLSASLQPYAGLVIPGVVMALLFFLPRVYKDISWKSMTWLTGIGSFLMIGLTIAILTFAPKLESTETELASTLAEQIFAGQDLYSLHCVECHGDDGKVTVIEGVEGLEGKAISPINSRDVLYTVNDASMAEIIAYGRPDSGMNPFGRMYNPEGLSKGEIDYIVTFMRYMWDDRFEIPAEALKPLFPPLFEGEVPSYDVHIAPIVKRYCVSCHREGKESNNYWMDSYDNIINMGDNAPNIVAGDPNSYLLQVIQGHEIKDAKGEVIIGVMPPKSTLKPNVIDVFIRWIMAGMPRTAMDAAALYVQPTPAVTPTP
;
A
#
# COMPACT_ATOMS: atom_id res chain seq x y z
N MET A 1 -15.00 21.47 -64.82
CA MET A 1 -14.78 20.01 -64.64
C MET A 1 -15.38 19.33 -65.86
N ASN A 2 -14.61 18.50 -66.57
CA ASN A 2 -15.05 17.88 -67.83
C ASN A 2 -16.11 16.78 -67.55
N GLU A 3 -17.08 16.58 -68.45
CA GLU A 3 -18.14 15.56 -68.33
C GLU A 3 -17.58 14.14 -68.16
N GLU A 4 -16.46 13.85 -68.80
CA GLU A 4 -15.75 12.57 -68.72
C GLU A 4 -15.16 12.32 -67.31
N THR A 5 -14.66 13.36 -66.66
CA THR A 5 -14.17 13.31 -65.27
C THR A 5 -15.31 13.02 -64.30
N LYS A 6 -16.50 13.59 -64.55
CA LYS A 6 -17.71 13.39 -63.74
C LYS A 6 -18.19 11.94 -63.82
N LYS A 7 -18.19 11.35 -65.02
CA LYS A 7 -18.50 9.92 -65.23
C LYS A 7 -17.52 8.99 -64.51
N GLN A 8 -16.22 9.26 -64.59
CA GLN A 8 -15.20 8.46 -63.90
C GLN A 8 -15.35 8.53 -62.37
N ILE A 9 -15.66 9.70 -61.81
CA ILE A 9 -15.91 9.87 -60.38
C ILE A 9 -17.16 9.08 -59.95
N ASN A 10 -18.27 9.18 -60.69
CA ASN A 10 -19.49 8.44 -60.38
C ASN A 10 -19.29 6.92 -60.47
N ALA A 11 -18.61 6.44 -61.52
CA ALA A 11 -18.31 5.02 -61.66
C ALA A 11 -17.41 4.49 -60.53
N ARG A 12 -16.47 5.31 -60.05
CA ARG A 12 -15.66 4.98 -58.86
C ARG A 12 -16.51 4.99 -57.59
N TYR A 13 -17.39 5.98 -57.42
CA TYR A 13 -18.30 6.09 -56.28
C TYR A 13 -19.23 4.88 -56.18
N GLU A 14 -19.86 4.46 -57.28
CA GLU A 14 -20.69 3.25 -57.32
C GLU A 14 -19.89 1.98 -57.01
N ARG A 15 -18.65 1.88 -57.50
CA ARG A 15 -17.77 0.73 -57.22
C ARG A 15 -17.38 0.64 -55.74
N GLU A 16 -17.18 1.76 -55.06
CA GLU A 16 -16.90 1.80 -53.63
C GLU A 16 -18.16 1.58 -52.78
N LEU A 17 -19.32 2.11 -53.20
CA LEU A 17 -20.63 1.85 -52.58
C LEU A 17 -20.94 0.35 -52.58
N ASN A 18 -20.71 -0.33 -53.70
CA ASN A 18 -20.93 -1.77 -53.84
C ASN A 18 -19.89 -2.62 -53.09
N LYS A 19 -18.80 -2.01 -52.60
CA LYS A 19 -17.78 -2.65 -51.76
C LYS A 19 -18.05 -2.48 -50.26
N GLY A 20 -18.84 -1.49 -49.88
CA GLY A 20 -19.16 -1.19 -48.48
C GLY A 20 -20.10 -2.23 -47.87
N GLU A 21 -19.96 -2.46 -46.57
CA GLU A 21 -20.94 -3.22 -45.79
C GLU A 21 -22.15 -2.34 -45.43
N PHE A 22 -23.31 -2.95 -45.22
CA PHE A 22 -24.48 -2.21 -44.78
C PHE A 22 -24.32 -1.84 -43.30
N PHE A 23 -24.59 -0.57 -42.97
CA PHE A 23 -24.55 -0.09 -41.60
C PHE A 23 -25.49 -0.90 -40.67
N TRP A 24 -26.70 -1.17 -41.18
CA TRP A 24 -27.66 -2.09 -40.55
C TRP A 24 -27.99 -3.21 -41.53
N PRO A 25 -27.90 -4.48 -41.13
CA PRO A 25 -27.61 -4.97 -39.77
C PRO A 25 -26.12 -5.23 -39.49
N ASP A 26 -25.26 -5.25 -40.51
CA ASP A 26 -23.93 -5.88 -40.42
C ASP A 26 -22.96 -5.14 -39.48
N SER A 27 -22.80 -3.82 -39.64
CA SER A 27 -21.88 -3.05 -38.77
C SER A 27 -22.39 -2.99 -37.33
N ILE A 28 -23.69 -2.74 -37.11
CA ILE A 28 -24.27 -2.70 -35.76
C ILE A 28 -24.13 -4.05 -35.05
N PHE A 29 -24.29 -5.17 -35.75
CA PHE A 29 -24.10 -6.48 -35.14
C PHE A 29 -22.65 -6.68 -34.67
N LYS A 30 -21.66 -6.27 -35.48
CA LYS A 30 -20.24 -6.33 -35.09
C LYS A 30 -19.96 -5.45 -33.88
N ASP A 31 -20.50 -4.23 -33.85
CA ASP A 31 -20.35 -3.30 -32.72
C ASP A 31 -21.01 -3.86 -31.45
N ALA A 32 -22.18 -4.49 -31.57
CA ALA A 32 -22.88 -5.14 -30.46
C ALA A 32 -22.06 -6.32 -29.90
N VAL A 33 -21.45 -7.14 -30.76
CA VAL A 33 -20.60 -8.26 -30.32
C VAL A 33 -19.34 -7.75 -29.61
N VAL A 34 -18.67 -6.73 -30.15
CA VAL A 34 -17.46 -6.16 -29.55
C VAL A 34 -17.79 -5.47 -28.22
N SER A 35 -18.85 -4.66 -28.17
CA SER A 35 -19.27 -3.99 -26.93
C SER A 35 -19.69 -4.97 -25.85
N LEU A 36 -20.42 -6.04 -26.21
CA LEU A 36 -20.74 -7.12 -25.27
C LEU A 36 -19.49 -7.82 -24.76
N GLY A 37 -18.51 -8.09 -25.64
CA GLY A 37 -17.22 -8.67 -25.26
C GLY A 37 -16.45 -7.81 -24.26
N ILE A 38 -16.35 -6.49 -24.51
CA ILE A 38 -15.72 -5.54 -23.58
C ILE A 38 -16.49 -5.48 -22.26
N PHE A 39 -17.82 -5.47 -22.30
CA PHE A 39 -18.66 -5.44 -21.10
C PHE A 39 -18.44 -6.69 -20.22
N ILE A 40 -18.42 -7.87 -20.83
CA ILE A 40 -18.11 -9.12 -20.14
C ILE A 40 -16.69 -9.07 -19.56
N LEU A 41 -15.70 -8.61 -20.33
CA LEU A 41 -14.33 -8.46 -19.84
C LEU A 41 -14.25 -7.54 -18.61
N LEU A 42 -14.96 -6.41 -18.62
CA LEU A 42 -15.01 -5.50 -17.48
C LEU A 42 -15.66 -6.14 -16.26
N ILE A 43 -16.74 -6.90 -16.43
CA ILE A 43 -17.35 -7.66 -15.34
C ILE A 43 -16.35 -8.67 -14.77
N LEU A 44 -15.67 -9.44 -15.63
CA LEU A 44 -14.70 -10.42 -15.20
C LEU A 44 -13.54 -9.77 -14.43
N LEU A 45 -13.00 -8.66 -14.92
CA LEU A 45 -11.97 -7.90 -14.22
C LEU A 45 -12.48 -7.39 -12.87
N ALA A 46 -13.68 -6.83 -12.82
CA ALA A 46 -14.27 -6.34 -11.57
C ALA A 46 -14.53 -7.47 -10.56
N THR A 47 -14.92 -8.66 -11.00
CA THR A 47 -15.20 -9.80 -10.10
C THR A 47 -13.95 -10.56 -9.65
N PHE A 48 -12.92 -10.67 -10.50
CA PHE A 48 -11.75 -11.52 -10.22
C PHE A 48 -10.50 -10.73 -9.81
N VAL A 49 -10.33 -9.49 -10.29
CA VAL A 49 -9.19 -8.63 -9.93
C VAL A 49 -9.60 -7.62 -8.84
N GLY A 50 -10.87 -7.21 -8.83
CA GLY A 50 -11.37 -6.21 -7.89
C GLY A 50 -10.90 -4.79 -8.22
N VAL A 51 -11.28 -3.83 -7.38
CA VAL A 51 -10.85 -2.43 -7.46
C VAL A 51 -10.05 -2.14 -6.20
N ALA A 52 -8.90 -1.47 -6.34
CA ALA A 52 -8.11 -1.03 -5.20
C ALA A 52 -8.97 -0.10 -4.33
N GLY A 53 -9.20 -0.50 -3.08
CA GLY A 53 -9.98 0.28 -2.13
C GLY A 53 -9.11 1.36 -1.50
N GLU A 54 -9.46 2.62 -1.69
CA GLU A 54 -8.90 3.70 -0.89
C GLU A 54 -9.67 3.83 0.44
N PRO A 55 -9.00 4.25 1.53
CA PRO A 55 -9.69 4.53 2.79
C PRO A 55 -10.75 5.60 2.57
N LYS A 56 -11.79 5.57 3.40
CA LYS A 56 -12.78 6.64 3.41
C LYS A 56 -12.08 7.95 3.77
N ALA A 57 -12.35 9.01 3.00
CA ALA A 57 -11.73 10.31 3.20
C ALA A 57 -11.81 10.78 4.66
N ASP A 58 -10.62 10.97 5.27
CA ASP A 58 -10.44 11.45 6.63
C ASP A 58 -9.75 12.83 6.61
N PRO A 59 -10.44 13.93 6.95
CA PRO A 59 -9.83 15.25 7.00
C PRO A 59 -8.82 15.45 8.15
N SER A 60 -8.72 14.49 9.07
CA SER A 60 -7.74 14.51 10.18
C SER A 60 -6.47 13.71 9.88
N ASP A 61 -6.43 12.98 8.75
CA ASP A 61 -5.26 12.26 8.31
C ASP A 61 -4.40 13.13 7.38
N THR A 62 -3.33 13.70 7.94
CA THR A 62 -2.33 14.47 7.19
C THR A 62 -1.22 13.59 6.59
N SER A 63 -1.24 12.28 6.86
CA SER A 63 -0.29 11.31 6.34
C SER A 63 -0.74 10.67 5.02
N TYR A 64 -2.03 10.80 4.67
CA TYR A 64 -2.54 10.40 3.37
C TYR A 64 -1.85 11.20 2.25
N LEU A 65 -1.19 10.50 1.32
CA LEU A 65 -0.62 11.08 0.12
C LEU A 65 -1.62 10.95 -1.02
N PRO A 66 -2.43 11.98 -1.34
CA PRO A 66 -3.42 11.90 -2.39
C PRO A 66 -2.72 11.75 -3.75
N ARG A 67 -2.79 10.55 -4.34
CA ARG A 67 -2.38 10.30 -5.71
C ARG A 67 -3.61 10.23 -6.60
N PRO A 68 -3.56 10.77 -7.83
CA PRO A 68 -4.67 10.63 -8.74
C PRO A 68 -4.73 9.22 -9.33
N GLU A 69 -5.90 8.86 -9.83
CA GLU A 69 -6.12 7.67 -10.66
C GLU A 69 -5.12 7.46 -11.81
N TRP A 70 -4.97 6.20 -12.23
CA TRP A 70 -3.96 5.75 -13.19
C TRP A 70 -3.93 6.53 -14.52
N TYR A 71 -5.10 6.97 -15.02
CA TYR A 71 -5.21 7.72 -16.26
C TYR A 71 -4.78 9.20 -16.13
N PHE A 72 -4.48 9.67 -14.92
CA PHE A 72 -3.91 10.99 -14.66
C PHE A 72 -2.48 10.96 -14.09
N LEU A 73 -1.90 9.78 -13.85
CA LEU A 73 -0.53 9.66 -13.33
C LEU A 73 0.51 10.33 -14.23
N PHE A 74 0.33 10.29 -15.56
CA PHE A 74 1.23 10.99 -16.47
C PHE A 74 1.17 12.52 -16.30
N LEU A 75 0.00 13.10 -16.02
CA LEU A 75 -0.16 14.54 -15.76
C LEU A 75 0.44 14.90 -14.42
N PHE A 76 0.21 14.07 -13.40
CA PHE A 76 0.82 14.23 -12.08
C PHE A 76 2.34 14.28 -12.20
N LYS A 77 2.93 13.31 -12.90
CA LYS A 77 4.38 13.26 -13.10
C LYS A 77 4.89 14.42 -13.96
N PHE A 78 4.17 14.76 -15.03
CA PHE A 78 4.48 15.92 -15.86
C PHE A 78 4.54 17.21 -15.04
N LEU A 79 3.55 17.43 -14.15
CA LEU A 79 3.50 18.61 -13.29
C LEU A 79 4.65 18.61 -12.27
N ALA A 80 4.97 17.44 -11.70
CA ALA A 80 6.11 17.27 -10.80
C ALA A 80 7.45 17.61 -11.48
N LEU A 81 7.63 17.22 -12.75
CA LEU A 81 8.82 17.58 -13.53
C LEU A 81 8.82 19.06 -13.95
N TYR A 82 7.66 19.60 -14.32
CA TYR A 82 7.50 21.01 -14.67
C TYR A 82 7.86 21.93 -13.50
N GLY A 83 7.47 21.57 -12.27
CA GLY A 83 7.80 22.30 -11.05
C GLY A 83 9.31 22.45 -10.79
N GLN A 84 10.15 21.60 -11.39
CA GLN A 84 11.61 21.67 -11.27
C GLN A 84 12.25 22.72 -12.19
N ILE A 85 11.52 23.23 -13.19
CA ILE A 85 12.08 24.20 -14.15
C ILE A 85 12.28 25.55 -13.44
N PRO A 86 13.50 26.11 -13.41
CA PRO A 86 13.75 27.40 -12.78
C PRO A 86 12.83 28.48 -13.36
N VAL A 87 12.25 29.30 -12.48
CA VAL A 87 11.37 30.45 -12.80
C VAL A 87 9.99 30.05 -13.34
N VAL A 88 9.93 29.17 -14.35
CA VAL A 88 8.68 28.79 -15.04
C VAL A 88 7.87 27.77 -14.22
N GLY A 89 8.55 26.85 -13.51
CA GLY A 89 7.92 25.81 -12.69
C GLY A 89 7.09 26.33 -11.52
N LYS A 90 7.30 27.58 -11.08
CA LYS A 90 6.50 28.23 -10.03
C LYS A 90 5.12 28.71 -10.52
N ILE A 91 4.89 28.66 -11.83
CA ILE A 91 3.67 29.16 -12.47
C ILE A 91 2.86 27.95 -12.94
N GLU A 92 2.12 27.34 -12.02
CA GLU A 92 1.38 26.09 -12.28
C GLU A 92 0.28 26.25 -13.34
N TRP A 93 -0.40 27.41 -13.40
CA TRP A 93 -1.47 27.65 -14.37
C TRP A 93 -0.99 27.54 -15.83
N LEU A 94 0.29 27.80 -16.08
CA LEU A 94 0.88 27.65 -17.41
C LEU A 94 0.89 26.18 -17.82
N ALA A 95 1.29 25.27 -16.93
CA ALA A 95 1.26 23.84 -17.23
C ALA A 95 -0.18 23.31 -17.36
N THR A 96 -1.10 23.74 -16.48
CA THR A 96 -2.45 23.16 -16.40
C THR A 96 -3.45 23.75 -17.40
N VAL A 97 -3.28 25.00 -17.82
CA VAL A 97 -4.20 25.68 -18.76
C VAL A 97 -3.59 25.81 -20.15
N LEU A 98 -2.34 26.27 -20.26
CA LEU A 98 -1.73 26.57 -21.56
C LEU A 98 -1.43 25.29 -22.34
N VAL A 99 -0.87 24.26 -21.71
CA VAL A 99 -0.48 23.02 -22.41
C VAL A 99 -1.70 22.30 -23.03
N PRO A 100 -2.80 22.04 -22.29
CA PRO A 100 -4.00 21.46 -22.91
C PRO A 100 -4.62 22.37 -23.97
N SER A 101 -4.61 23.70 -23.76
CA SER A 101 -5.13 24.66 -24.73
C SER A 101 -4.33 24.64 -26.04
N ILE A 102 -3.00 24.53 -25.96
CA ILE A 102 -2.13 24.36 -27.13
C ILE A 102 -2.40 23.03 -27.80
N ALA A 103 -2.54 21.93 -27.06
CA ALA A 103 -2.83 20.61 -27.63
C ALA A 103 -4.17 20.60 -28.39
N ILE A 104 -5.23 21.15 -27.79
CA ILE A 104 -6.56 21.29 -28.42
C ILE A 104 -6.47 22.22 -29.64
N GLY A 105 -5.77 23.35 -29.51
CA GLY A 105 -5.54 24.28 -30.61
C GLY A 105 -4.82 23.60 -31.78
N LEU A 106 -3.77 22.82 -31.50
CA LEU A 106 -3.07 22.06 -32.52
C LEU A 106 -3.99 21.03 -33.19
N LEU A 107 -4.77 20.27 -32.43
CA LEU A 107 -5.75 19.33 -32.99
C LEU A 107 -6.80 20.02 -33.87
N LEU A 108 -7.31 21.18 -33.45
CA LEU A 108 -8.24 22.01 -34.22
C LEU A 108 -7.60 22.53 -35.53
N PHE A 109 -6.33 22.92 -35.48
CA PHE A 109 -5.62 23.51 -36.61
C PHE A 109 -4.87 22.49 -37.49
N ILE A 110 -4.81 21.20 -37.11
CA ILE A 110 -4.21 20.11 -37.90
C ILE A 110 -4.71 20.10 -39.36
N PRO A 111 -6.02 20.24 -39.65
CA PRO A 111 -6.52 20.22 -41.03
C PRO A 111 -5.95 21.34 -41.91
N PHE A 112 -5.54 22.47 -41.32
CA PHE A 112 -4.94 23.61 -42.04
C PHE A 112 -3.43 23.47 -42.19
N VAL A 113 -2.80 22.75 -41.26
CA VAL A 113 -1.38 22.45 -41.25
C VAL A 113 -1.03 21.33 -42.22
N ASP A 114 -1.80 20.23 -42.23
CA ASP A 114 -1.58 19.09 -43.13
C ASP A 114 -2.40 19.23 -44.41
N LYS A 115 -1.83 19.91 -45.42
CA LYS A 115 -2.45 20.12 -46.73
C LYS A 115 -2.26 18.93 -47.68
N LYS A 116 -1.74 17.78 -47.24
CA LYS A 116 -1.52 16.63 -48.11
C LYS A 116 -2.85 16.03 -48.60
N GLN A 117 -2.92 15.76 -49.90
CA GLN A 117 -4.11 15.19 -50.55
C GLN A 117 -4.31 13.70 -50.23
N ASP A 118 -3.25 13.01 -49.77
CA ASP A 118 -3.34 11.62 -49.34
C ASP A 118 -4.14 11.49 -48.03
N ARG A 119 -5.23 10.71 -48.10
CA ARG A 119 -6.08 10.41 -46.93
C ARG A 119 -5.67 9.14 -46.17
N PHE A 120 -4.80 8.32 -46.75
CA PHE A 120 -4.35 7.08 -46.14
C PHE A 120 -3.37 7.36 -44.99
N TYR A 121 -3.67 6.85 -43.79
CA TYR A 121 -2.94 7.17 -42.55
C TYR A 121 -1.44 6.92 -42.68
N ALA A 122 -1.02 5.78 -43.26
CA ALA A 122 0.39 5.40 -43.32
C ALA A 122 1.26 6.38 -44.13
N LYS A 123 0.69 7.22 -45.00
CA LYS A 123 1.45 8.24 -45.74
C LYS A 123 1.66 9.54 -44.96
N ARG A 124 1.09 9.66 -43.76
CA ARG A 124 1.10 10.87 -42.93
C ARG A 124 2.09 10.76 -41.77
N ALA A 125 3.41 10.74 -42.05
CA ALA A 125 4.43 10.66 -40.98
C ALA A 125 4.35 11.78 -39.95
N LEU A 126 3.98 13.00 -40.34
CA LEU A 126 3.97 14.14 -39.41
C LEU A 126 2.96 13.93 -38.26
N PRO A 127 1.65 13.79 -38.53
CA PRO A 127 0.69 13.59 -37.45
C PRO A 127 0.86 12.24 -36.75
N LEU A 128 1.23 11.16 -37.48
CA LEU A 128 1.51 9.87 -36.85
C LEU A 128 2.72 9.93 -35.91
N GLY A 129 3.79 10.60 -36.30
CA GLY A 129 5.00 10.73 -35.50
C GLY A 129 4.78 11.55 -34.24
N ILE A 130 4.03 12.66 -34.33
CA ILE A 130 3.64 13.46 -33.16
C ILE A 130 2.75 12.65 -32.22
N MET A 131 1.70 12.01 -32.74
CA MET A 131 0.79 11.19 -31.91
C MET A 131 1.55 10.05 -31.22
N PHE A 132 2.39 9.33 -31.97
CA PHE A 132 3.18 8.23 -31.41
C PHE A 132 4.14 8.71 -30.31
N THR A 133 4.81 9.85 -30.52
CA THR A 133 5.69 10.45 -29.50
C THR A 133 4.88 10.81 -28.25
N MET A 134 3.70 11.41 -28.39
CA MET A 134 2.83 11.74 -27.26
C MET A 134 2.34 10.51 -26.49
N VAL A 135 1.96 9.42 -27.18
CA VAL A 135 1.52 8.18 -26.53
C VAL A 135 2.69 7.53 -25.77
N VAL A 136 3.88 7.49 -26.38
CA VAL A 136 5.08 6.98 -25.71
C VAL A 136 5.41 7.81 -24.47
N ASP A 137 5.27 9.12 -24.55
CA ASP A 137 5.48 10.04 -23.42
C ASP A 137 4.48 9.80 -22.28
N ILE A 138 3.18 9.66 -22.59
CA ILE A 138 2.13 9.32 -21.62
C ILE A 138 2.46 8.01 -20.90
N VAL A 139 2.82 6.96 -21.64
CA VAL A 139 3.16 5.66 -21.05
C VAL A 139 4.39 5.77 -20.14
N ILE A 140 5.45 6.42 -20.60
CA ILE A 140 6.69 6.58 -19.85
C ILE A 140 6.47 7.36 -18.56
N LEU A 141 5.79 8.51 -18.64
CA LEU A 141 5.48 9.35 -17.48
C LEU A 141 4.60 8.61 -16.47
N THR A 142 3.67 7.77 -16.95
CA THR A 142 2.87 6.88 -16.10
C THR A 142 3.75 5.88 -15.36
N LEU A 143 4.69 5.23 -16.06
CA LEU A 143 5.57 4.21 -15.47
C LEU A 143 6.54 4.79 -14.41
N ILE A 144 7.00 6.03 -14.57
CA ILE A 144 7.92 6.68 -13.62
C ILE A 144 7.21 7.57 -12.59
N SER A 145 5.87 7.52 -12.55
CA SER A 145 5.07 8.40 -11.70
C SER A 145 5.40 8.26 -10.21
N ASP A 146 5.74 7.04 -9.77
CA ASP A 146 6.07 6.74 -8.37
C ASP A 146 7.51 7.04 -7.98
N VAL A 147 8.39 7.31 -8.95
CA VAL A 147 9.80 7.60 -8.67
C VAL A 147 9.94 9.04 -8.15
N PRO A 148 10.64 9.29 -7.04
CA PRO A 148 10.91 10.66 -6.58
C PRO A 148 11.65 11.48 -7.65
N THR A 149 11.22 12.72 -7.88
CA THR A 149 11.87 13.63 -8.85
C THR A 149 13.12 14.30 -8.27
N VAL A 150 13.28 14.27 -6.95
CA VAL A 150 14.43 14.83 -6.22
C VAL A 150 15.03 13.74 -5.35
N ALA A 151 16.35 13.62 -5.37
CA ALA A 151 17.08 12.70 -4.50
C ALA A 151 17.52 13.41 -3.22
N ALA A 152 17.53 12.70 -2.09
CA ALA A 152 18.07 13.21 -0.83
C ALA A 152 19.59 13.47 -0.94
N ASP A 153 20.11 14.35 -0.09
CA ASP A 153 21.52 14.79 -0.15
C ASP A 153 22.51 13.65 0.14
N ASP A 154 22.10 12.68 0.97
CA ASP A 154 22.83 11.46 1.33
C ASP A 154 22.59 10.29 0.36
N ALA A 155 21.72 10.45 -0.64
CA ALA A 155 21.39 9.39 -1.58
C ALA A 155 22.58 8.96 -2.45
N THR A 156 22.56 7.69 -2.86
CA THR A 156 23.60 7.11 -3.74
C THR A 156 23.66 7.81 -5.10
N LEU A 157 24.81 7.72 -5.77
CA LEU A 157 25.00 8.29 -7.12
C LEU A 157 23.94 7.82 -8.11
N PHE A 158 23.53 6.55 -8.04
CA PHE A 158 22.52 5.97 -8.93
C PHE A 158 21.14 6.59 -8.71
N VAL A 159 20.74 6.82 -7.46
CA VAL A 159 19.46 7.48 -7.13
C VAL A 159 19.46 8.94 -7.60
N LYS A 160 20.57 9.66 -7.40
CA LYS A 160 20.75 11.03 -7.92
C LYS A 160 20.71 11.07 -9.45
N LEU A 161 21.29 10.07 -10.12
CA LEU A 161 21.21 9.94 -11.56
C LEU A 161 19.78 9.67 -12.03
N SER A 162 19.05 8.76 -11.37
CA SER A 162 17.64 8.48 -11.66
C SER A 162 16.80 9.77 -11.61
N ALA A 163 16.89 10.54 -10.53
CA ALA A 163 16.21 11.83 -10.39
C ALA A 163 16.57 12.81 -11.53
N SER A 164 17.86 12.94 -11.84
CA SER A 164 18.36 13.87 -12.85
C SER A 164 17.94 13.50 -14.28
N LEU A 165 17.72 12.21 -14.58
CA LEU A 165 17.35 11.74 -15.92
C LEU A 165 15.86 11.96 -16.26
N GLN A 166 14.99 12.07 -15.25
CA GLN A 166 13.53 12.14 -15.47
C GLN A 166 13.07 13.33 -16.32
N PRO A 167 13.57 14.58 -16.12
CA PRO A 167 13.18 15.71 -16.97
C PRO A 167 13.60 15.52 -18.43
N TYR A 168 14.72 14.84 -18.68
CA TYR A 168 15.18 14.59 -20.04
C TYR A 168 14.27 13.59 -20.75
N ALA A 169 13.90 12.50 -20.07
CA ALA A 169 13.05 11.47 -20.62
C ALA A 169 11.62 11.97 -20.89
N GLY A 170 11.03 12.73 -19.97
CA GLY A 170 9.62 13.11 -20.00
C GLY A 170 9.29 14.54 -20.47
N LEU A 171 10.28 15.40 -20.73
CA LEU A 171 10.03 16.77 -21.22
C LEU A 171 10.96 17.14 -22.38
N VAL A 172 12.28 17.01 -22.20
CA VAL A 172 13.24 17.55 -23.16
C VAL A 172 13.23 16.76 -24.47
N ILE A 173 13.39 15.43 -24.40
CA ILE A 173 13.43 14.58 -25.59
C ILE A 173 12.10 14.62 -26.36
N PRO A 174 10.92 14.37 -25.74
CA PRO A 174 9.64 14.45 -26.47
C PRO A 174 9.42 15.84 -27.06
N GLY A 175 9.75 16.92 -26.33
CA GLY A 175 9.67 18.29 -26.81
C GLY A 175 10.56 18.55 -28.04
N VAL A 176 11.82 18.09 -28.01
CA VAL A 176 12.77 18.21 -29.12
C VAL A 176 12.30 17.39 -30.33
N VAL A 177 11.87 16.14 -30.14
CA VAL A 177 11.37 15.30 -31.23
C VAL A 177 10.14 15.94 -31.88
N MET A 178 9.17 16.42 -31.09
CA MET A 178 7.99 17.12 -31.61
C MET A 178 8.35 18.40 -32.36
N ALA A 179 9.26 19.21 -31.81
CA ALA A 179 9.74 20.42 -32.48
C ALA A 179 10.44 20.10 -33.81
N LEU A 180 11.33 19.11 -33.83
CA LEU A 180 12.02 18.67 -35.04
C LEU A 180 11.03 18.12 -36.08
N LEU A 181 10.05 17.30 -35.68
CA LEU A 181 9.00 16.80 -36.58
C LEU A 181 8.16 17.92 -37.19
N PHE A 182 7.94 19.00 -36.45
CA PHE A 182 7.14 20.13 -36.91
C PHE A 182 7.93 21.13 -37.78
N PHE A 183 9.16 21.46 -37.39
CA PHE A 183 9.97 22.50 -38.05
C PHE A 183 10.83 21.97 -39.20
N LEU A 184 11.42 20.77 -39.09
CA LEU A 184 12.32 20.25 -40.13
C LEU A 184 11.67 20.21 -41.52
N PRO A 185 10.42 19.71 -41.70
CA PRO A 185 9.80 19.67 -43.03
C PRO A 185 9.43 21.05 -43.59
N ARG A 186 9.36 22.08 -42.73
CA ARG A 186 9.08 23.47 -43.14
C ARG A 186 10.35 24.18 -43.60
N VAL A 187 11.49 23.87 -42.99
CA VAL A 187 12.80 24.43 -43.35
C VAL A 187 13.38 23.70 -44.56
N TYR A 188 13.30 22.36 -44.58
CA TYR A 188 13.83 21.51 -45.65
C TYR A 188 12.68 20.83 -46.40
N LYS A 189 12.39 21.34 -47.60
CA LYS A 189 11.26 20.88 -48.44
C LYS A 189 11.38 19.42 -48.92
N ASP A 190 12.59 18.86 -48.97
CA ASP A 190 12.85 17.51 -49.51
C ASP A 190 12.98 16.43 -48.44
N ILE A 191 12.50 16.68 -47.21
CA ILE A 191 12.53 15.66 -46.16
C ILE A 191 11.62 14.48 -46.50
N SER A 192 12.24 13.31 -46.60
CA SER A 192 11.55 12.06 -46.89
C SER A 192 10.65 11.59 -45.74
N TRP A 193 9.61 10.83 -46.05
CA TRP A 193 8.78 10.17 -45.04
C TRP A 193 9.60 9.26 -44.11
N LYS A 194 10.64 8.60 -44.64
CA LYS A 194 11.54 7.70 -43.89
C LYS A 194 12.33 8.43 -42.82
N SER A 195 12.85 9.61 -43.10
CA SER A 195 13.65 10.37 -42.10
C SER A 195 12.78 10.83 -40.93
N MET A 196 11.51 11.15 -41.18
CA MET A 196 10.56 11.47 -40.11
C MET A 196 10.24 10.24 -39.24
N THR A 197 10.00 9.08 -39.85
CA THR A 197 9.77 7.85 -39.08
C THR A 197 11.01 7.41 -38.30
N TRP A 198 12.22 7.62 -38.85
CA TRP A 198 13.47 7.37 -38.14
C TRP A 198 13.65 8.33 -36.96
N LEU A 199 13.36 9.62 -37.12
CA LEU A 199 13.40 10.60 -36.03
C LEU A 199 12.47 10.19 -34.88
N THR A 200 11.23 9.82 -35.19
CA THR A 200 10.27 9.33 -34.19
C THR A 200 10.79 8.05 -33.53
N GLY A 201 11.24 7.06 -34.31
CA GLY A 201 11.71 5.78 -33.77
C GLY A 201 12.93 5.92 -32.85
N ILE A 202 13.93 6.71 -33.25
CA ILE A 202 15.13 6.98 -32.45
C ILE A 202 14.76 7.76 -31.18
N GLY A 203 13.91 8.77 -31.31
CA GLY A 203 13.41 9.55 -30.17
C GLY A 203 12.72 8.67 -29.14
N SER A 204 11.77 7.85 -29.58
CA SER A 204 11.05 6.92 -28.70
C SER A 204 11.98 5.86 -28.08
N PHE A 205 12.94 5.33 -28.84
CA PHE A 205 13.92 4.38 -28.30
C PHE A 205 14.78 5.01 -27.20
N LEU A 206 15.22 6.25 -27.39
CA LEU A 206 15.97 6.99 -26.38
C LEU A 206 15.13 7.26 -25.12
N MET A 207 13.87 7.66 -25.29
CA MET A 207 12.94 7.86 -24.16
C MET A 207 12.75 6.55 -23.38
N ILE A 208 12.49 5.43 -24.06
CA ILE A 208 12.33 4.12 -23.43
C ILE A 208 13.61 3.69 -22.73
N GLY A 209 14.77 3.83 -23.35
CA GLY A 209 16.06 3.48 -22.76
C GLY A 209 16.36 4.26 -21.48
N LEU A 210 16.09 5.57 -21.48
CA LEU A 210 16.21 6.40 -20.28
C LEU A 210 15.21 6.02 -19.20
N THR A 211 13.98 5.67 -19.59
CA THR A 211 12.94 5.20 -18.65
C THR A 211 13.37 3.93 -17.94
N ILE A 212 13.90 2.96 -18.70
CA ILE A 212 14.45 1.73 -18.13
C ILE A 212 15.58 2.07 -17.15
N ALA A 213 16.51 2.95 -17.52
CA ALA A 213 17.59 3.38 -16.64
C ALA A 213 17.05 4.04 -15.35
N ILE A 214 16.07 4.94 -15.46
CA ILE A 214 15.40 5.59 -14.32
C ILE A 214 14.81 4.54 -13.37
N LEU A 215 14.06 3.57 -13.90
CA LEU A 215 13.43 2.52 -13.10
C LEU A 215 14.46 1.58 -12.46
N THR A 216 15.55 1.24 -13.16
CA THR A 216 16.61 0.39 -12.60
C THR A 216 17.42 1.06 -11.50
N PHE A 217 17.54 2.39 -11.53
CA PHE A 217 18.31 3.17 -10.55
C PHE A 217 17.41 3.87 -9.52
N ALA A 218 16.09 3.72 -9.65
CA ALA A 218 15.15 4.25 -8.68
C ALA A 218 15.40 3.60 -7.31
N PRO A 219 15.23 4.35 -6.21
CA PRO A 219 15.19 3.73 -4.90
C PRO A 219 14.07 2.68 -4.91
N LYS A 220 14.36 1.47 -4.43
CA LYS A 220 13.29 0.52 -4.14
C LYS A 220 12.42 1.18 -3.08
N LEU A 221 11.16 1.43 -3.40
CA LEU A 221 10.16 1.75 -2.41
C LEU A 221 10.12 0.53 -1.48
N GLU A 222 10.77 0.63 -0.32
CA GLU A 222 10.25 -0.09 0.85
C GLU A 222 8.84 0.45 0.99
N SER A 223 7.86 -0.42 0.75
CA SER A 223 6.47 -0.17 1.08
C SER A 223 6.38 -0.06 2.59
N THR A 224 6.83 1.04 3.16
CA THR A 224 6.14 1.67 4.29
C THR A 224 4.87 2.30 3.72
N GLU A 225 4.10 1.51 2.97
CA GLU A 225 2.68 1.67 3.00
C GLU A 225 2.36 1.35 4.46
N THR A 226 1.93 2.36 5.21
CA THR A 226 0.76 2.15 6.04
C THR A 226 -0.25 1.45 5.13
N GLU A 227 -0.16 0.12 5.02
CA GLU A 227 -1.15 -0.72 4.36
C GLU A 227 -2.41 -0.46 5.15
N LEU A 228 -3.15 0.55 4.71
CA LEU A 228 -4.47 0.84 5.19
C LEU A 228 -5.25 -0.41 4.87
N ALA A 229 -5.55 -1.16 5.93
CA ALA A 229 -6.19 -2.45 5.88
C ALA A 229 -7.36 -2.42 4.89
N SER A 230 -7.15 -3.02 3.74
CA SER A 230 -8.04 -2.92 2.59
C SER A 230 -9.09 -4.02 2.63
N THR A 231 -8.74 -5.16 3.20
CA THR A 231 -9.64 -6.29 3.43
C THR A 231 -10.21 -6.26 4.85
N LEU A 232 -11.41 -6.81 5.04
CA LEU A 232 -12.04 -6.89 6.36
C LEU A 232 -11.17 -7.65 7.38
N ALA A 233 -10.47 -8.70 6.94
CA ALA A 233 -9.56 -9.45 7.81
C ALA A 233 -8.36 -8.59 8.23
N GLU A 234 -7.74 -7.86 7.30
CA GLU A 234 -6.70 -6.88 7.63
C GLU A 234 -7.22 -5.83 8.63
N GLN A 235 -8.46 -5.35 8.47
CA GLN A 235 -9.03 -4.32 9.35
C GLN A 235 -9.23 -4.86 10.76
N ILE A 236 -9.68 -6.11 10.88
CA ILE A 236 -9.79 -6.80 12.16
C ILE A 236 -8.41 -6.95 12.79
N PHE A 237 -7.38 -7.38 12.05
CA PHE A 237 -6.02 -7.53 12.60
C PHE A 237 -5.37 -6.18 12.99
N ALA A 238 -5.51 -5.15 12.15
CA ALA A 238 -5.02 -3.81 12.44
C ALA A 238 -5.72 -3.23 13.68
N GLY A 239 -7.05 -3.37 13.74
CA GLY A 239 -7.84 -2.96 14.90
C GLY A 239 -7.50 -3.73 16.17
N GLN A 240 -7.22 -5.03 16.01
CA GLN A 240 -6.77 -5.90 17.08
C GLN A 240 -5.44 -5.41 17.68
N ASP A 241 -4.44 -5.11 16.84
CA ASP A 241 -3.14 -4.58 17.27
C ASP A 241 -3.28 -3.22 17.96
N LEU A 242 -4.04 -2.31 17.37
CA LEU A 242 -4.30 -0.99 17.95
C LEU A 242 -5.02 -1.10 19.31
N TYR A 243 -6.00 -1.99 19.43
CA TYR A 243 -6.69 -2.27 20.68
C TYR A 243 -5.72 -2.79 21.76
N SER A 244 -4.77 -3.67 21.39
CA SER A 244 -3.72 -4.12 22.32
C SER A 244 -2.89 -2.99 22.87
N LEU A 245 -2.50 -2.07 22.00
CA LEU A 245 -1.58 -1.00 22.35
C LEU A 245 -2.22 0.11 23.18
N HIS A 246 -3.53 0.34 22.99
CA HIS A 246 -4.22 1.51 23.55
C HIS A 246 -5.33 1.20 24.55
N CYS A 247 -5.90 -0.01 24.53
CA CYS A 247 -7.15 -0.30 25.26
C CYS A 247 -7.03 -1.41 26.31
N VAL A 248 -6.14 -2.39 26.11
CA VAL A 248 -6.03 -3.58 26.99
C VAL A 248 -5.70 -3.24 28.43
N GLU A 249 -4.92 -2.19 28.67
CA GLU A 249 -4.52 -1.78 30.02
C GLU A 249 -5.73 -1.54 30.94
N CYS A 250 -6.78 -0.92 30.42
CA CYS A 250 -8.02 -0.62 31.17
C CYS A 250 -9.14 -1.64 30.91
N HIS A 251 -9.28 -2.13 29.68
CA HIS A 251 -10.43 -2.96 29.28
C HIS A 251 -10.16 -4.47 29.23
N GLY A 252 -8.90 -4.89 29.35
CA GLY A 252 -8.48 -6.28 29.17
C GLY A 252 -8.44 -6.70 27.70
N ASP A 253 -7.85 -7.86 27.43
CA ASP A 253 -7.72 -8.43 26.08
C ASP A 253 -9.06 -8.87 25.47
N ASP A 254 -10.02 -9.23 26.32
CA ASP A 254 -11.36 -9.67 25.93
C ASP A 254 -12.46 -8.63 26.18
N GLY A 255 -12.13 -7.46 26.72
CA GLY A 255 -13.09 -6.37 26.97
C GLY A 255 -14.03 -6.60 28.17
N LYS A 256 -13.79 -7.62 29.02
CA LYS A 256 -14.66 -7.97 30.17
C LYS A 256 -14.35 -7.23 31.46
N VAL A 257 -13.32 -6.41 31.50
CA VAL A 257 -12.89 -5.77 32.76
C VAL A 257 -14.02 -4.91 33.33
N THR A 258 -14.32 -5.12 34.62
CA THR A 258 -15.36 -4.38 35.36
C THR A 258 -14.79 -3.43 36.41
N VAL A 259 -13.54 -3.64 36.83
CA VAL A 259 -12.82 -2.78 37.78
C VAL A 259 -11.40 -2.60 37.26
N ILE A 260 -10.95 -1.36 37.16
CA ILE A 260 -9.59 -1.04 36.72
C ILE A 260 -8.63 -1.25 37.89
N GLU A 261 -7.58 -2.04 37.65
CA GLU A 261 -6.49 -2.32 38.61
C GLU A 261 -5.14 -2.11 37.90
N GLY A 262 -4.12 -1.65 38.62
CA GLY A 262 -2.78 -1.39 38.09
C GLY A 262 -2.67 -0.19 37.13
N VAL A 263 -3.59 0.78 37.19
CA VAL A 263 -3.53 2.00 36.37
C VAL A 263 -3.50 3.23 37.26
N GLU A 264 -2.41 3.98 37.19
CA GLU A 264 -2.22 5.19 37.99
C GLU A 264 -3.38 6.18 37.77
N GLY A 265 -4.02 6.60 38.86
CA GLY A 265 -5.15 7.54 38.84
C GLY A 265 -6.52 6.93 38.54
N LEU A 266 -6.63 5.64 38.19
CA LEU A 266 -7.90 4.95 37.93
C LEU A 266 -8.10 3.67 38.76
N GLU A 267 -7.24 3.43 39.74
CA GLU A 267 -7.28 2.25 40.61
C GLU A 267 -8.64 2.08 41.32
N GLY A 268 -9.20 0.88 41.23
CA GLY A 268 -10.48 0.52 41.84
C GLY A 268 -11.71 1.14 41.17
N LYS A 269 -11.56 1.84 40.03
CA LYS A 269 -12.68 2.46 39.34
C LYS A 269 -13.52 1.40 38.62
N ALA A 270 -14.82 1.37 38.94
CA ALA A 270 -15.77 0.51 38.26
C ALA A 270 -16.07 1.03 36.85
N ILE A 271 -15.96 0.14 35.86
CA ILE A 271 -16.31 0.39 34.46
C ILE A 271 -17.28 -0.67 33.95
N SER A 272 -18.04 -0.32 32.91
CA SER A 272 -18.89 -1.29 32.23
C SER A 272 -18.06 -2.15 31.28
N PRO A 273 -18.27 -3.47 31.24
CA PRO A 273 -17.58 -4.35 30.31
C PRO A 273 -17.98 -3.98 28.87
N ILE A 274 -17.01 -3.60 28.06
CA ILE A 274 -17.24 -3.05 26.72
C ILE A 274 -17.62 -4.11 25.70
N ASN A 275 -17.32 -5.39 26.00
CA ASN A 275 -17.76 -6.52 25.19
C ASN A 275 -19.16 -7.04 25.57
N SER A 276 -19.84 -6.39 26.52
CA SER A 276 -21.18 -6.81 26.93
C SER A 276 -22.20 -6.56 25.84
N ARG A 277 -23.27 -7.37 25.83
CA ARG A 277 -24.40 -7.16 24.92
C ARG A 277 -25.01 -5.77 25.09
N ASP A 278 -25.02 -5.23 26.30
CA ASP A 278 -25.57 -3.89 26.56
C ASP A 278 -24.80 -2.83 25.76
N VAL A 279 -23.46 -2.87 25.74
CA VAL A 279 -22.66 -1.92 24.97
C VAL A 279 -22.76 -2.21 23.47
N LEU A 280 -22.55 -3.47 23.06
CA LEU A 280 -22.51 -3.84 21.65
C LEU A 280 -23.88 -3.65 20.97
N TYR A 281 -25.00 -3.88 21.65
CA TYR A 281 -26.31 -3.79 21.01
C TYR A 281 -26.86 -2.36 20.99
N THR A 282 -26.49 -1.52 21.96
CA THR A 282 -27.09 -0.18 22.10
C THR A 282 -26.25 0.93 21.48
N VAL A 283 -24.92 0.80 21.49
CA VAL A 283 -24.02 1.78 20.91
C VAL A 283 -23.79 1.39 19.46
N ASN A 284 -24.13 2.27 18.51
CA ASN A 284 -23.81 2.05 17.08
C ASN A 284 -22.34 2.38 16.78
N ASP A 285 -21.85 1.99 15.59
CA ASP A 285 -20.43 2.10 15.23
C ASP A 285 -19.93 3.54 15.25
N ALA A 286 -20.73 4.48 14.72
CA ALA A 286 -20.38 5.90 14.73
C ALA A 286 -20.28 6.43 16.17
N SER A 287 -21.24 6.07 17.04
CA SER A 287 -21.18 6.46 18.45
C SER A 287 -20.00 5.83 19.17
N MET A 288 -19.63 4.59 18.83
CA MET A 288 -18.47 3.92 19.42
C MET A 288 -17.17 4.60 19.01
N ALA A 289 -17.03 4.94 17.72
CA ALA A 289 -15.90 5.70 17.20
C ALA A 289 -15.78 7.07 17.87
N GLU A 290 -16.89 7.80 18.04
CA GLU A 290 -16.89 9.10 18.73
C GLU A 290 -16.54 8.99 20.22
N ILE A 291 -17.00 7.94 20.91
CA ILE A 291 -16.61 7.66 22.30
C ILE A 291 -15.10 7.42 22.40
N ILE A 292 -14.49 6.72 21.44
CA ILE A 292 -13.05 6.50 21.40
C ILE A 292 -12.31 7.80 21.05
N ALA A 293 -12.78 8.53 20.04
CA ALA A 293 -12.14 9.74 19.56
C ALA A 293 -12.12 10.84 20.63
N TYR A 294 -13.28 11.14 21.22
CA TYR A 294 -13.43 12.19 22.23
C TYR A 294 -13.06 11.71 23.65
N GLY A 295 -13.13 10.40 23.90
CA GLY A 295 -12.99 9.82 25.23
C GLY A 295 -14.22 10.05 26.11
N ARG A 296 -14.12 9.66 27.38
CA ARG A 296 -15.11 9.89 28.43
C ARG A 296 -14.41 10.47 29.66
N PRO A 297 -14.24 11.81 29.73
CA PRO A 297 -13.48 12.46 30.79
C PRO A 297 -13.95 12.08 32.21
N ASP A 298 -15.27 12.06 32.44
CA ASP A 298 -15.83 11.67 33.75
C ASP A 298 -15.53 10.22 34.12
N SER A 299 -15.39 9.35 33.11
CA SER A 299 -15.05 7.94 33.27
C SER A 299 -13.54 7.69 33.30
N GLY A 300 -12.70 8.71 33.08
CA GLY A 300 -11.24 8.57 33.03
C GLY A 300 -10.70 8.02 31.71
N MET A 301 -11.54 7.92 30.68
CA MET A 301 -11.11 7.53 29.35
C MET A 301 -10.63 8.77 28.60
N ASN A 302 -9.34 8.84 28.31
CA ASN A 302 -8.73 9.95 27.58
C ASN A 302 -9.24 10.02 26.13
N PRO A 303 -9.19 11.19 25.48
CA PRO A 303 -9.40 11.30 24.04
C PRO A 303 -8.30 10.57 23.28
N PHE A 304 -8.68 9.61 22.42
CA PHE A 304 -7.73 8.92 21.54
C PHE A 304 -7.70 9.48 20.12
N GLY A 305 -8.69 10.28 19.72
CA GLY A 305 -8.76 10.82 18.36
C GLY A 305 -7.76 11.96 18.14
N ARG A 306 -7.08 11.95 16.99
CA ARG A 306 -6.06 12.94 16.61
C ARG A 306 -6.56 14.39 16.68
N MET A 307 -7.87 14.59 16.47
CA MET A 307 -8.53 15.88 16.59
C MET A 307 -8.47 16.48 18.01
N TYR A 308 -8.47 15.62 19.04
CA TYR A 308 -8.51 16.03 20.45
C TYR A 308 -7.19 15.73 21.18
N ASN A 309 -6.38 14.81 20.65
CA ASN A 309 -5.06 14.45 21.15
C ASN A 309 -4.09 14.37 19.95
N PRO A 310 -3.15 15.33 19.77
CA PRO A 310 -2.28 15.36 18.59
C PRO A 310 -1.45 14.09 18.36
N GLU A 311 -1.12 13.34 19.40
CA GLU A 311 -0.40 12.05 19.33
C GLU A 311 -1.36 10.84 19.24
N GLY A 312 -2.65 11.11 19.06
CA GLY A 312 -3.71 10.12 18.98
C GLY A 312 -3.88 9.46 17.60
N LEU A 313 -4.87 8.58 17.56
CA LEU A 313 -5.29 7.77 16.43
C LEU A 313 -6.06 8.59 15.39
N SER A 314 -5.82 8.31 14.12
CA SER A 314 -6.66 8.77 13.00
C SER A 314 -8.06 8.14 13.06
N LYS A 315 -9.00 8.69 12.29
CA LYS A 315 -10.35 8.13 12.24
C LYS A 315 -10.35 6.70 11.70
N GLY A 316 -9.54 6.43 10.68
CA GLY A 316 -9.40 5.09 10.11
C GLY A 316 -8.89 4.06 11.12
N GLU A 317 -7.89 4.42 11.92
CA GLU A 317 -7.38 3.57 13.01
C GLU A 317 -8.45 3.28 14.08
N ILE A 318 -9.26 4.29 14.43
CA ILE A 318 -10.39 4.10 15.35
C ILE A 318 -11.46 3.18 14.75
N ASP A 319 -11.78 3.35 13.46
CA ASP A 319 -12.73 2.51 12.75
C ASP A 319 -12.25 1.05 12.69
N TYR A 320 -10.94 0.80 12.59
CA TYR A 320 -10.37 -0.55 12.70
C TYR A 320 -10.58 -1.14 14.10
N ILE A 321 -10.36 -0.37 15.17
CA ILE A 321 -10.64 -0.83 16.54
C ILE A 321 -12.12 -1.21 16.70
N VAL A 322 -13.03 -0.36 16.22
CA VAL A 322 -14.48 -0.64 16.26
C VAL A 322 -14.80 -1.91 15.47
N THR A 323 -14.22 -2.06 14.27
CA THR A 323 -14.38 -3.26 13.44
C THR A 323 -13.92 -4.51 14.19
N PHE A 324 -12.75 -4.49 14.80
CA PHE A 324 -12.26 -5.57 15.65
C PHE A 324 -13.26 -5.91 16.78
N MET A 325 -13.72 -4.91 17.54
CA MET A 325 -14.67 -5.11 18.64
C MET A 325 -15.98 -5.75 18.17
N ARG A 326 -16.49 -5.32 17.00
CA ARG A 326 -17.71 -5.88 16.40
C ARG A 326 -17.52 -7.33 16.02
N TYR A 327 -16.57 -7.63 15.16
CA TYR A 327 -16.44 -8.98 14.63
C TYR A 327 -16.00 -9.99 15.69
N MET A 328 -15.24 -9.56 16.71
CA MET A 328 -14.72 -10.48 17.71
C MET A 328 -15.66 -10.72 18.90
N TRP A 329 -16.54 -9.78 19.24
CA TRP A 329 -17.35 -9.86 20.46
C TRP A 329 -18.86 -9.77 20.21
N ASP A 330 -19.30 -9.23 19.08
CA ASP A 330 -20.72 -9.07 18.75
C ASP A 330 -21.21 -10.29 17.98
N ASP A 331 -22.10 -11.06 18.60
CA ASP A 331 -22.65 -12.32 18.06
C ASP A 331 -23.55 -12.12 16.82
N ARG A 332 -23.81 -10.88 16.40
CA ARG A 332 -24.52 -10.55 15.16
C ARG A 332 -23.61 -10.59 13.93
N PHE A 333 -22.29 -10.59 14.11
CA PHE A 333 -21.32 -10.56 13.02
C PHE A 333 -20.66 -11.92 12.85
N GLU A 334 -20.57 -12.38 11.60
CA GLU A 334 -19.83 -13.59 11.26
C GLU A 334 -18.36 -13.22 11.01
N ILE A 335 -17.46 -13.87 11.73
CA ILE A 335 -16.01 -13.66 11.57
C ILE A 335 -15.60 -14.24 10.21
N PRO A 336 -14.95 -13.46 9.33
CA PRO A 336 -14.40 -13.98 8.07
C PRO A 336 -13.45 -15.14 8.34
N ALA A 337 -13.45 -16.16 7.47
CA ALA A 337 -12.56 -17.32 7.62
C ALA A 337 -11.08 -16.90 7.64
N GLU A 338 -10.74 -15.82 6.93
CA GLU A 338 -9.42 -15.22 6.88
C GLU A 338 -9.01 -14.56 8.20
N ALA A 339 -9.97 -14.02 8.96
CA ALA A 339 -9.75 -13.41 10.28
C ALA A 339 -9.66 -14.46 11.40
N LEU A 340 -10.11 -15.69 11.16
CA LEU A 340 -9.92 -16.84 12.06
C LEU A 340 -8.51 -17.43 11.97
N LYS A 341 -7.64 -16.91 11.09
CA LYS A 341 -6.27 -17.39 10.99
C LYS A 341 -5.55 -17.24 12.33
N PRO A 342 -4.79 -18.26 12.75
CA PRO A 342 -4.05 -18.20 14.00
C PRO A 342 -3.02 -17.07 13.97
N LEU A 343 -2.74 -16.49 15.14
CA LEU A 343 -1.81 -15.36 15.33
C LEU A 343 -0.42 -15.58 14.71
N PHE A 344 -0.01 -16.84 14.61
CA PHE A 344 1.20 -17.29 13.94
C PHE A 344 0.92 -18.65 13.28
N PRO A 345 1.66 -19.01 12.22
CA PRO A 345 1.54 -20.32 11.58
C PRO A 345 1.70 -21.46 12.61
N PRO A 346 0.88 -22.52 12.56
CA PRO A 346 1.05 -23.64 13.46
C PRO A 346 2.40 -24.32 13.18
N LEU A 347 3.18 -24.58 14.23
CA LEU A 347 4.46 -25.27 14.13
C LEU A 347 4.28 -26.76 13.88
N PHE A 348 5.00 -27.31 12.91
CA PHE A 348 5.08 -28.76 12.69
C PHE A 348 6.04 -29.42 13.69
N GLU A 349 5.97 -30.75 13.80
CA GLU A 349 6.90 -31.51 14.65
C GLU A 349 8.34 -31.39 14.12
N GLY A 350 9.27 -31.00 15.00
CA GLY A 350 10.67 -30.77 14.64
C GLY A 350 10.97 -29.39 14.04
N GLU A 351 9.95 -28.56 13.80
CA GLU A 351 10.12 -27.19 13.35
C GLU A 351 10.54 -26.25 14.48
N VAL A 352 11.53 -25.41 14.19
CA VAL A 352 12.01 -24.39 15.10
C VAL A 352 11.31 -23.07 14.76
N PRO A 353 10.66 -22.40 15.73
CA PRO A 353 10.09 -21.07 15.51
C PRO A 353 11.18 -20.02 15.33
N SER A 354 10.91 -18.98 14.54
CA SER A 354 11.75 -17.77 14.39
C SER A 354 11.13 -16.55 15.07
N TYR A 355 11.97 -15.56 15.37
CA TYR A 355 11.49 -14.29 15.92
C TYR A 355 10.51 -13.59 14.98
N ASP A 356 10.91 -13.36 13.72
CA ASP A 356 10.14 -12.54 12.78
C ASP A 356 8.74 -13.11 12.48
N VAL A 357 8.60 -14.43 12.43
CA VAL A 357 7.36 -15.10 12.01
C VAL A 357 6.48 -15.47 13.21
N HIS A 358 7.07 -15.88 14.32
CA HIS A 358 6.32 -16.49 15.43
C HIS A 358 6.30 -15.62 16.68
N ILE A 359 7.43 -15.05 17.08
CA ILE A 359 7.55 -14.33 18.36
C ILE A 359 7.10 -12.88 18.23
N ALA A 360 7.54 -12.17 17.18
CA ALA A 360 7.23 -10.76 16.99
C ALA A 360 5.72 -10.46 16.99
N PRO A 361 4.84 -11.25 16.33
CA PRO A 361 3.39 -11.05 16.42
C PRO A 361 2.84 -11.23 17.84
N ILE A 362 3.35 -12.21 18.58
CA ILE A 362 2.93 -12.49 19.97
C ILE A 362 3.35 -11.33 20.88
N VAL A 363 4.59 -10.89 20.77
CA VAL A 363 5.14 -9.81 21.58
C VAL A 363 4.40 -8.50 21.33
N LYS A 364 4.16 -8.17 20.05
CA LYS A 364 3.34 -7.02 19.66
C LYS A 364 1.94 -7.08 20.27
N ARG A 365 1.33 -8.28 20.27
CA ARG A 365 -0.04 -8.51 20.73
C ARG A 365 -0.20 -8.46 22.25
N TYR A 366 0.73 -9.06 23.00
CA TYR A 366 0.53 -9.29 24.44
C TYR A 366 1.49 -8.54 25.35
N CYS A 367 2.62 -8.06 24.84
CA CYS A 367 3.72 -7.57 25.68
C CYS A 367 3.97 -6.07 25.52
N VAL A 368 4.00 -5.55 24.29
CA VAL A 368 4.43 -4.17 24.00
C VAL A 368 3.54 -3.09 24.64
N SER A 369 2.28 -3.40 24.96
CA SER A 369 1.38 -2.46 25.62
C SER A 369 1.91 -1.97 26.98
N CYS A 370 2.59 -2.85 27.72
CA CYS A 370 3.23 -2.55 29.00
C CYS A 370 4.76 -2.45 28.89
N HIS A 371 5.39 -3.26 28.03
CA HIS A 371 6.84 -3.34 27.85
C HIS A 371 7.34 -2.44 26.72
N ARG A 372 7.19 -1.12 26.91
CA ARG A 372 7.65 -0.07 25.97
C ARG A 372 8.22 1.14 26.71
N GLU A 373 8.87 2.02 25.97
CA GLU A 373 9.39 3.28 26.50
C GLU A 373 8.29 4.10 27.18
N GLY A 374 8.62 4.71 28.33
CA GLY A 374 7.70 5.54 29.12
C GLY A 374 6.71 4.77 30.01
N LYS A 375 6.76 3.43 30.06
CA LYS A 375 5.96 2.61 30.98
C LYS A 375 6.81 2.01 32.11
N GLU A 376 6.25 1.95 33.32
CA GLU A 376 6.87 1.32 34.48
C GLU A 376 6.91 -0.21 34.33
N SER A 377 7.99 -0.70 33.71
CA SER A 377 8.18 -2.12 33.37
C SER A 377 9.59 -2.61 33.69
N ASN A 378 10.22 -2.06 34.75
CA ASN A 378 11.63 -2.31 35.11
C ASN A 378 12.59 -2.06 33.93
N ASN A 379 12.33 -1.00 33.16
CA ASN A 379 13.04 -0.64 31.92
C ASN A 379 13.11 -1.77 30.86
N TYR A 380 12.22 -2.77 30.94
CA TYR A 380 12.23 -3.91 30.03
C TYR A 380 11.31 -3.65 28.85
N TRP A 381 11.91 -3.34 27.70
CA TRP A 381 11.21 -3.06 26.44
C TRP A 381 11.23 -4.28 25.52
N MET A 382 10.11 -4.54 24.86
CA MET A 382 9.94 -5.69 23.97
C MET A 382 9.57 -5.31 22.53
N ASP A 383 9.92 -4.10 22.11
CA ASP A 383 9.68 -3.55 20.76
C ASP A 383 10.65 -4.09 19.68
N SER A 384 11.76 -4.72 20.08
CA SER A 384 12.72 -5.32 19.15
C SER A 384 13.36 -6.60 19.70
N TYR A 385 13.89 -7.44 18.80
CA TYR A 385 14.61 -8.66 19.15
C TYR A 385 15.72 -8.40 20.18
N ASP A 386 16.52 -7.36 19.94
CA ASP A 386 17.67 -7.05 20.80
C ASP A 386 17.23 -6.54 22.17
N ASN A 387 16.13 -5.79 22.24
CA ASN A 387 15.59 -5.26 23.50
C ASN A 387 15.00 -6.38 24.38
N ILE A 388 14.30 -7.33 23.78
CA ILE A 388 13.74 -8.50 24.49
C ILE A 388 14.82 -9.29 25.24
N ILE A 389 16.05 -9.31 24.74
CA ILE A 389 17.16 -10.07 25.32
C ILE A 389 17.95 -9.21 26.31
N ASN A 390 18.31 -7.99 25.90
CA ASN A 390 19.38 -7.22 26.55
C ASN A 390 18.89 -6.02 27.38
N MET A 391 17.64 -5.59 27.25
CA MET A 391 17.11 -4.45 28.01
C MET A 391 16.50 -4.88 29.34
N GLY A 392 16.23 -3.92 30.21
CA GLY A 392 15.62 -4.13 31.53
C GLY A 392 16.62 -4.24 32.67
N ASP A 393 16.16 -3.90 33.87
CA ASP A 393 16.98 -3.84 35.09
C ASP A 393 17.51 -5.22 35.51
N ASN A 394 16.89 -6.29 35.02
CA ASN A 394 17.22 -7.69 35.29
C ASN A 394 17.82 -8.42 34.08
N ALA A 395 18.31 -7.68 33.06
CA ALA A 395 18.92 -8.27 31.89
C ALA A 395 20.13 -9.18 32.24
N PRO A 396 20.32 -10.32 31.54
CA PRO A 396 19.48 -10.82 30.46
C PRO A 396 18.19 -11.48 30.97
N ASN A 397 17.04 -11.10 30.38
CA ASN A 397 15.74 -11.68 30.75
C ASN A 397 15.48 -13.04 30.07
N ILE A 398 16.27 -13.33 29.04
CA ILE A 398 16.23 -14.59 28.28
C ILE A 398 17.65 -15.04 27.99
N VAL A 399 17.91 -16.34 28.20
CA VAL A 399 19.18 -16.98 27.89
C VAL A 399 18.93 -18.18 26.98
N ALA A 400 19.65 -18.24 25.86
CA ALA A 400 19.54 -19.31 24.87
C ALA A 400 19.75 -20.69 25.51
N GLY A 401 18.81 -21.61 25.31
CA GLY A 401 18.88 -22.97 25.84
C GLY A 401 18.59 -23.10 27.35
N ASP A 402 18.29 -22.01 28.05
CA ASP A 402 17.99 -22.03 29.50
C ASP A 402 16.48 -21.98 29.77
N PRO A 403 15.88 -23.08 30.26
CA PRO A 403 14.46 -23.10 30.64
C PRO A 403 14.15 -22.20 31.85
N ASN A 404 15.17 -21.78 32.60
CA ASN A 404 15.02 -20.89 33.76
C ASN A 404 15.17 -19.40 33.39
N SER A 405 15.16 -19.06 32.10
CA SER A 405 15.03 -17.67 31.65
C SER A 405 13.86 -16.97 32.35
N TYR A 406 14.06 -15.73 32.83
CA TYR A 406 13.03 -15.01 33.58
C TYR A 406 11.73 -14.89 32.78
N LEU A 407 11.80 -14.60 31.48
CA LEU A 407 10.60 -14.55 30.62
C LEU A 407 9.81 -15.87 30.67
N LEU A 408 10.48 -17.01 30.54
CA LEU A 408 9.81 -18.32 30.55
C LEU A 408 9.14 -18.61 31.89
N GLN A 409 9.76 -18.22 33.00
CA GLN A 409 9.18 -18.42 34.32
C GLN A 409 7.90 -17.59 34.50
N VAL A 410 7.97 -16.29 34.20
CA VAL A 410 6.86 -15.36 34.44
C VAL A 410 5.66 -15.61 33.52
N ILE A 411 5.88 -15.99 32.26
CA ILE A 411 4.77 -16.34 31.34
C ILE A 411 4.10 -17.67 31.68
N GLN A 412 4.77 -18.52 32.45
CA GLN A 412 4.25 -19.79 32.94
C GLN A 412 3.60 -19.67 34.32
N GLY A 413 3.47 -18.46 34.87
CA GLY A 413 2.82 -18.25 36.16
C GLY A 413 3.75 -18.30 37.38
N HIS A 414 5.07 -18.24 37.19
CA HIS A 414 6.03 -18.24 38.29
C HIS A 414 6.61 -16.85 38.55
N GLU A 415 6.48 -16.36 39.79
CA GLU A 415 7.11 -15.13 40.25
C GLU A 415 8.61 -15.32 40.46
N ILE A 416 9.40 -14.31 40.12
CA ILE A 416 10.83 -14.26 40.45
C ILE A 416 10.99 -13.55 41.78
N LYS A 417 11.71 -14.19 42.71
CA LYS A 417 11.98 -13.67 44.06
C LYS A 417 13.48 -13.48 44.29
N ASP A 418 13.83 -12.48 45.09
CA ASP A 418 15.20 -12.25 45.51
C ASP A 418 15.65 -13.26 46.60
N ALA A 419 16.91 -13.14 47.03
CA ALA A 419 17.47 -14.00 48.08
C ALA A 419 16.80 -13.85 49.46
N LYS A 420 15.99 -12.80 49.66
CA LYS A 420 15.22 -12.55 50.88
C LYS A 420 13.77 -13.02 50.77
N GLY A 421 13.36 -13.50 49.60
CA GLY A 421 12.01 -13.97 49.31
C GLY A 421 11.04 -12.86 48.87
N GLU A 422 11.53 -11.65 48.61
CA GLU A 422 10.72 -10.54 48.08
C GLU A 422 10.54 -10.71 46.57
N VAL A 423 9.33 -10.46 46.06
CA VAL A 423 9.02 -10.58 44.63
C VAL A 423 9.68 -9.43 43.88
N ILE A 424 10.59 -9.77 42.97
CA ILE A 424 11.27 -8.80 42.09
C ILE A 424 10.61 -8.71 40.72
N ILE A 425 10.01 -9.80 40.24
CA ILE A 425 9.24 -9.82 38.99
C ILE A 425 7.99 -10.66 39.20
N GLY A 426 6.82 -10.05 39.00
CA GLY A 426 5.52 -10.73 39.09
C GLY A 426 5.24 -11.63 37.88
N VAL A 427 4.11 -12.34 37.93
CA VAL A 427 3.59 -13.13 36.81
C VAL A 427 3.14 -12.20 35.67
N MET A 428 3.40 -12.63 34.43
CA MET A 428 3.04 -11.88 33.22
C MET A 428 2.23 -12.73 32.24
N PRO A 429 1.18 -12.19 31.59
CA PRO A 429 0.54 -10.90 31.85
C PRO A 429 -0.09 -10.85 33.26
N PRO A 430 -0.19 -9.67 33.88
CA PRO A 430 -0.65 -9.55 35.27
C PRO A 430 -2.14 -9.87 35.45
N LYS A 431 -2.95 -9.72 34.38
CA LYS A 431 -4.42 -9.81 34.42
C LYS A 431 -5.00 -11.01 33.67
N SER A 432 -4.16 -11.82 33.02
CA SER A 432 -4.60 -12.96 32.22
C SER A 432 -3.49 -14.00 32.08
N THR A 433 -3.83 -15.18 31.57
CA THR A 433 -2.85 -16.24 31.29
C THR A 433 -2.72 -16.42 29.79
N LEU A 434 -1.48 -16.51 29.29
CA LEU A 434 -1.23 -16.79 27.88
C LEU A 434 -1.76 -18.17 27.50
N LYS A 435 -2.22 -18.30 26.25
CA LYS A 435 -2.67 -19.60 25.73
C LYS A 435 -1.50 -20.60 25.70
N PRO A 436 -1.74 -21.90 25.95
CA PRO A 436 -0.66 -22.90 25.98
C PRO A 436 0.18 -22.96 24.71
N ASN A 437 -0.42 -22.76 23.53
CA ASN A 437 0.30 -22.74 22.26
C ASN A 437 1.24 -21.53 22.13
N VAL A 438 0.92 -20.40 22.75
CA VAL A 438 1.79 -19.21 22.78
C VAL A 438 3.01 -19.48 23.66
N ILE A 439 2.80 -20.08 24.82
CA ILE A 439 3.87 -20.45 25.76
C ILE A 439 4.81 -21.48 25.12
N ASP A 440 4.27 -22.52 24.47
CA ASP A 440 5.04 -23.55 23.79
C ASP A 440 5.99 -22.97 22.71
N VAL A 441 5.53 -21.98 21.95
CA VAL A 441 6.34 -21.31 20.93
C VAL A 441 7.52 -20.57 21.56
N PHE A 442 7.32 -19.85 22.66
CA PHE A 442 8.42 -19.20 23.39
C PHE A 442 9.42 -20.22 23.93
N ILE A 443 8.95 -21.31 24.52
CA ILE A 443 9.82 -22.38 25.03
C ILE A 443 10.68 -22.93 23.89
N ARG A 444 10.08 -23.35 22.78
CA ARG A 444 10.81 -23.91 21.63
C ARG A 444 11.82 -22.92 21.05
N TRP A 445 11.43 -21.65 20.92
CA TRP A 445 12.29 -20.60 20.38
C TRP A 445 13.53 -20.37 21.25
N ILE A 446 13.34 -20.24 22.56
CA ILE A 446 14.41 -20.02 23.52
C ILE A 446 15.33 -21.24 23.61
N MET A 447 14.74 -22.44 23.67
CA MET A 447 15.50 -23.69 23.73
C MET A 447 16.31 -23.96 22.45
N ALA A 448 15.85 -23.48 21.29
CA ALA A 448 16.54 -23.62 20.01
C ALA A 448 17.60 -22.54 19.75
N GLY A 449 17.87 -21.65 20.69
CA GLY A 449 18.89 -20.61 20.55
C GLY A 449 18.41 -19.31 19.92
N MET A 450 17.09 -19.06 19.93
CA MET A 450 16.45 -17.80 19.53
C MET A 450 16.78 -17.34 18.10
N PRO A 451 16.56 -18.17 17.06
CA PRO A 451 16.80 -17.72 15.68
C PRO A 451 15.94 -16.50 15.34
N ARG A 452 16.57 -15.50 14.70
CA ARG A 452 15.91 -14.24 14.35
C ARG A 452 15.02 -14.41 13.12
N THR A 453 15.60 -14.88 12.02
CA THR A 453 14.89 -15.00 10.74
C THR A 453 14.31 -16.40 10.53
N ALA A 454 13.35 -16.52 9.61
CA ALA A 454 12.83 -17.83 9.18
C ALA A 454 13.92 -18.73 8.57
N MET A 455 14.92 -18.14 7.91
CA MET A 455 16.06 -18.88 7.36
C MET A 455 16.94 -19.47 8.46
N ASP A 456 17.23 -18.68 9.51
CA ASP A 456 18.03 -19.16 10.65
C ASP A 456 17.31 -20.31 11.37
N ALA A 457 16.00 -20.20 11.52
CA ALA A 457 15.19 -21.23 12.15
C ALA A 457 15.10 -22.50 11.28
N ALA A 458 14.95 -22.36 9.96
CA ALA A 458 14.94 -23.48 9.03
C ALA A 458 16.27 -24.27 9.03
N ALA A 459 17.40 -23.60 9.24
CA ALA A 459 18.70 -24.26 9.39
C ALA A 459 18.81 -25.14 10.64
N LEU A 460 17.98 -24.89 11.65
CA LEU A 460 17.92 -25.62 12.92
C LEU A 460 16.85 -26.72 12.93
N TYR A 461 16.15 -26.92 11.82
CA TYR A 461 15.11 -27.93 11.70
C TYR A 461 15.65 -29.33 12.02
N VAL A 462 14.93 -30.05 12.88
CA VAL A 462 15.24 -31.44 13.23
C VAL A 462 14.18 -32.34 12.62
N GLN A 463 14.58 -33.21 11.69
CA GLN A 463 13.67 -34.22 11.13
C GLN A 463 13.10 -35.08 12.27
N PRO A 464 11.76 -35.19 12.41
CA PRO A 464 11.16 -36.04 13.43
C PRO A 464 11.60 -37.48 13.20
N THR A 465 11.99 -38.16 14.29
CA THR A 465 12.38 -39.57 14.22
C THR A 465 11.14 -40.38 13.86
N PRO A 466 11.16 -41.22 12.80
CA PRO A 466 10.00 -42.01 12.43
C PRO A 466 9.55 -42.88 13.61
N ALA A 467 8.30 -42.73 14.04
CA ALA A 467 7.73 -43.58 15.06
C ALA A 467 7.83 -45.04 14.60
N VAL A 468 8.63 -45.84 15.31
CA VAL A 468 8.73 -47.28 15.07
C VAL A 468 7.35 -47.86 15.35
N THR A 469 6.62 -48.19 14.28
CA THR A 469 5.34 -48.89 14.38
C THR A 469 5.66 -50.25 15.02
N PRO A 470 5.07 -50.62 16.17
CA PRO A 470 5.28 -51.96 16.70
C PRO A 470 4.69 -52.95 15.69
N THR A 471 5.56 -53.81 15.16
CA THR A 471 5.19 -54.92 14.28
C THR A 471 4.21 -55.83 15.03
N PRO A 472 3.10 -56.28 14.40
CA PRO A 472 2.03 -57.03 15.06
C PRO A 472 2.46 -58.35 15.68
#